data_AF-A0A9P6PJ04-F1
#
_entry.id   AF-A0A9P6PJ04-F1
#
_cell.length_a   1.000
_cell.length_b   1.000
_cell.length_c   1.000
_cell.angle_alpha   90.00
_cell.angle_beta   90.00
_cell.angle_gamma   90.00
#
_symmetry.space_group_name_H-M   'P 1'
#
loop_
_entity.id
_entity.type
_entity.pdbx_description
1 polymer ?
#
loop_
_entity_poly.entity_id
_entity_poly.type
_entity_poly.pdbx_seq_one_letter_code
_entity_poly.pdbx_strand_id
1 'polypeptide(L)'
;MLSFEDNIKAALEPMPEGNTFDVYNLVTEPDVCDSLTWRQKNITNLRRRLILVASRIPHPVFICGIETYEYDSTCPDGTRELTIYISKVDTTGCSPTRNVTSRVIRAYLHSVGKASVHIFARPQPQYIFANSRKFTDKVQLNDRELIRWWRKLLSNPTLGVKDKKEKQEAEQGKLKSLWRWLTGTAKKESVENPEEQKQSEKAEAETRAWWFVPGIDDEESALREIGNTQAKVETSWKYGYPYEGKAIAKHVIPQFEDDAKSRLLSNMCSLKKSVDEDDITVEGFWNLLGFTEECGSGKLAGFFVLHLGLSSAREEPKDGVQNDVYTSLWNMLMESDYSTLELAQASTSVFVERWNELLQKKKSFSVETKGPRENLSLETNVKHEEKQEITVNVLSANLVKRKEGTKTVNTLTANSIKRKESSNDAVAVPSEPIKQKPLSASTKRKIVEENPSQENIDPCDRVKRRAL
;
A
#
# COMPACT_ATOMS: atom_id res chain seq x y z
N MET A 1 -11.11 -13.51 -23.50
CA MET A 1 -10.79 -13.65 -22.07
C MET A 1 -9.30 -13.87 -22.00
N LEU A 2 -8.57 -12.99 -21.31
CA LEU A 2 -7.10 -13.02 -21.29
C LEU A 2 -6.65 -13.71 -19.99
N SER A 3 -5.73 -14.65 -20.09
CA SER A 3 -5.08 -15.26 -18.92
C SER A 3 -4.26 -14.21 -18.15
N PHE A 4 -3.76 -14.54 -16.96
CA PHE A 4 -2.82 -13.65 -16.25
C PHE A 4 -1.64 -13.24 -17.15
N GLU A 5 -1.04 -14.21 -17.84
CA GLU A 5 0.08 -13.98 -18.75
C GLU A 5 -0.31 -13.04 -19.90
N ASP A 6 -1.48 -13.25 -20.51
CA ASP A 6 -1.96 -12.41 -21.60
C ASP A 6 -2.26 -10.97 -21.15
N ASN A 7 -2.80 -10.78 -19.94
CA ASN A 7 -3.03 -9.46 -19.37
C ASN A 7 -1.71 -8.71 -19.12
N ILE A 8 -0.69 -9.42 -18.63
CA ILE A 8 0.64 -8.85 -18.40
C ILE A 8 1.30 -8.49 -19.73
N LYS A 9 1.25 -9.38 -20.73
CA LYS A 9 1.72 -9.11 -22.09
C LYS A 9 1.04 -7.88 -22.67
N ALA A 10 -0.29 -7.82 -22.63
CA ALA A 10 -1.06 -6.68 -23.12
C ALA A 10 -0.71 -5.36 -22.40
N ALA A 11 -0.33 -5.42 -21.12
CA ALA A 11 0.04 -4.24 -20.35
C ALA A 11 1.48 -3.77 -20.59
N LEU A 12 2.41 -4.68 -20.86
CA LEU A 12 3.85 -4.38 -21.00
C LEU A 12 4.31 -4.25 -22.47
N GLU A 13 3.74 -4.99 -23.41
CA GLU A 13 4.10 -4.93 -24.84
C GLU A 13 4.02 -3.51 -25.45
N PRO A 14 3.04 -2.66 -25.09
CA PRO A 14 2.97 -1.28 -25.61
C PRO A 14 4.02 -0.31 -25.02
N MET A 15 4.88 -0.74 -24.10
CA MET A 15 5.95 0.10 -23.54
C MET A 15 7.05 0.38 -24.58
N PRO A 16 7.90 1.41 -24.38
CA PRO A 16 8.92 1.78 -25.36
C PRO A 16 9.82 0.62 -25.76
N GLU A 17 10.03 0.46 -27.07
CA GLU A 17 10.85 -0.59 -27.68
C GLU A 17 12.26 -0.66 -27.06
N GLY A 18 12.81 -1.87 -27.00
CA GLY A 18 14.18 -2.12 -26.56
C GLY A 18 14.30 -2.73 -25.16
N ASN A 19 13.18 -3.03 -24.50
CA ASN A 19 13.15 -3.69 -23.21
C ASN A 19 12.60 -5.11 -23.31
N THR A 20 13.18 -6.00 -22.48
CA THR A 20 12.65 -7.36 -22.27
C THR A 20 12.45 -7.56 -20.77
N PHE A 21 11.23 -7.93 -20.39
CA PHE A 21 10.86 -8.20 -19.01
C PHE A 21 10.60 -9.69 -18.80
N ASP A 22 11.27 -10.27 -17.80
CA ASP A 22 11.03 -11.62 -17.33
C ASP A 22 10.10 -11.58 -16.12
N VAL A 23 8.95 -12.24 -16.24
CA VAL A 23 7.91 -12.26 -15.21
C VAL A 23 7.88 -13.65 -14.57
N TYR A 24 8.00 -13.69 -13.25
CA TYR A 24 7.95 -14.90 -12.43
C TYR A 24 6.68 -14.85 -11.59
N ASN A 25 5.80 -15.85 -11.74
CA ASN A 25 4.50 -15.90 -11.07
C ASN A 25 4.41 -17.15 -10.21
N LEU A 26 4.69 -17.01 -8.92
CA LEU A 26 4.64 -18.09 -7.95
C LEU A 26 3.30 -18.06 -7.21
N VAL A 27 2.54 -19.15 -7.24
CA VAL A 27 1.25 -19.26 -6.55
C VAL A 27 1.24 -20.55 -5.72
N THR A 28 0.86 -20.48 -4.45
CA THR A 28 0.73 -21.68 -3.61
C THR A 28 -0.52 -22.49 -3.94
N GLU A 29 -0.51 -23.75 -3.55
CA GLU A 29 -1.73 -24.54 -3.40
C GLU A 29 -2.67 -23.86 -2.36
N PRO A 30 -4.00 -24.06 -2.49
CA PRO A 30 -4.95 -23.50 -1.53
C PRO A 30 -4.82 -24.17 -0.17
N ASP A 31 -4.52 -23.38 0.85
CA ASP A 31 -4.47 -23.82 2.24
C ASP A 31 -5.72 -23.36 2.99
N VAL A 32 -6.36 -24.24 3.75
CA VAL A 32 -7.52 -23.86 4.58
C VAL A 32 -7.05 -22.90 5.68
N CYS A 33 -7.74 -21.77 5.84
CA CYS A 33 -7.44 -20.78 6.86
C CYS A 33 -8.71 -20.34 7.61
N ASP A 34 -8.51 -19.57 8.67
CA ASP A 34 -9.60 -18.92 9.39
C ASP A 34 -10.35 -17.94 8.48
N SER A 35 -11.62 -17.70 8.79
CA SER A 35 -12.39 -16.71 8.04
C SER A 35 -11.89 -15.29 8.31
N LEU A 36 -11.95 -14.45 7.28
CA LEU A 36 -11.50 -13.06 7.34
C LEU A 36 -12.29 -12.22 8.36
N THR A 37 -13.56 -12.55 8.61
CA THR A 37 -14.37 -11.86 9.62
C THR A 37 -14.82 -12.84 10.69
N TRP A 38 -15.01 -12.37 11.93
CA TRP A 38 -15.39 -13.25 13.03
C TRP A 38 -16.80 -13.85 12.88
N ARG A 39 -17.72 -13.07 12.29
CA ARG A 39 -19.14 -13.44 12.23
C ARG A 39 -19.41 -14.48 11.14
N GLN A 40 -18.74 -14.34 9.99
CA GLN A 40 -18.92 -15.26 8.88
C GLN A 40 -18.01 -16.47 9.12
N LYS A 41 -18.59 -17.63 9.42
CA LYS A 41 -17.82 -18.89 9.51
C LYS A 41 -17.68 -19.51 8.13
N ASN A 42 -17.13 -18.75 7.19
CA ASN A 42 -16.94 -19.20 5.81
C ASN A 42 -15.79 -20.21 5.75
N ILE A 43 -15.94 -21.24 4.92
CA ILE A 43 -14.80 -22.10 4.56
C ILE A 43 -13.92 -21.25 3.65
N THR A 44 -12.73 -20.90 4.13
CA THR A 44 -11.84 -19.97 3.43
C THR A 44 -10.54 -20.67 3.09
N ASN A 45 -10.15 -20.60 1.82
CA ASN A 45 -8.86 -21.09 1.35
C ASN A 45 -7.97 -19.90 0.99
N LEU A 46 -6.75 -19.89 1.50
CA LEU A 46 -5.73 -18.90 1.22
C LEU A 46 -4.77 -19.42 0.15
N ARG A 47 -4.54 -18.61 -0.87
CA ARG A 47 -3.39 -18.74 -1.78
C ARG A 47 -2.47 -17.55 -1.64
N ARG A 48 -1.18 -17.80 -1.48
CA ARG A 48 -0.16 -16.76 -1.55
C ARG A 48 0.36 -16.69 -2.98
N ARG A 49 0.39 -15.48 -3.54
CA ARG A 49 0.96 -15.23 -4.86
C ARG A 49 2.07 -14.20 -4.76
N LEU A 50 3.21 -14.53 -5.36
CA LEU A 50 4.35 -13.65 -5.53
C LEU A 50 4.59 -13.44 -7.01
N ILE A 51 4.54 -12.19 -7.45
CA ILE A 51 4.84 -11.76 -8.81
C ILE A 51 6.14 -10.97 -8.77
N LEU A 52 7.17 -11.43 -9.46
CA LEU A 52 8.43 -10.73 -9.63
C LEU A 52 8.63 -10.37 -11.10
N VAL A 53 9.20 -9.19 -11.34
CA VAL A 53 9.56 -8.76 -12.69
C VAL A 53 11.04 -8.41 -12.69
N ALA A 54 11.79 -9.00 -13.63
CA ALA A 54 13.17 -8.67 -13.92
C ALA A 54 13.30 -7.99 -15.28
N SER A 55 14.22 -7.03 -15.38
CA SER A 55 14.64 -6.44 -16.66
C SER A 55 15.89 -7.14 -17.17
N ARG A 56 15.96 -7.40 -18.48
CA ARG A 56 17.08 -8.10 -19.12
C ARG A 56 17.96 -7.14 -19.93
N ILE A 57 18.63 -6.18 -19.28
CA ILE A 57 19.64 -5.33 -19.93
C ILE A 57 20.71 -4.87 -18.91
N PRO A 58 22.01 -5.19 -19.10
CA PRO A 58 22.58 -6.25 -19.94
C PRO A 58 22.43 -7.65 -19.32
N HIS A 59 22.21 -7.73 -18.00
CA HIS A 59 21.98 -8.95 -17.23
C HIS A 59 20.62 -8.87 -16.52
N PRO A 60 19.97 -10.01 -16.22
CA PRO A 60 18.70 -10.02 -15.50
C PRO A 60 18.84 -9.38 -14.12
N VAL A 61 17.99 -8.41 -13.83
CA VAL A 61 17.90 -7.77 -12.51
C VAL A 61 16.44 -7.58 -12.13
N PHE A 62 16.05 -8.00 -10.92
CA PHE A 62 14.71 -7.72 -10.42
C PHE A 62 14.48 -6.22 -10.32
N ILE A 63 13.32 -5.77 -10.80
CA ILE A 63 12.92 -4.35 -10.82
C ILE A 63 11.73 -4.07 -9.90
N CYS A 64 10.80 -5.01 -9.77
CA CYS A 64 9.69 -4.92 -8.83
C CYS A 64 9.15 -6.28 -8.42
N GLY A 65 8.51 -6.31 -7.24
CA GLY A 65 7.88 -7.47 -6.66
C GLY A 65 6.53 -7.09 -6.04
N ILE A 66 5.56 -8.01 -6.13
CA ILE A 66 4.22 -7.86 -5.58
C ILE A 66 3.87 -9.16 -4.86
N GLU A 67 3.50 -9.05 -3.59
CA GLU A 67 2.97 -10.15 -2.78
C GLU A 67 1.49 -9.91 -2.52
N THR A 68 0.67 -10.92 -2.82
CA THR A 68 -0.79 -10.88 -2.66
C THR A 68 -1.29 -12.14 -1.98
N TYR A 69 -2.29 -11.98 -1.12
CA TYR A 69 -3.02 -13.06 -0.48
C TYR A 69 -4.43 -13.12 -1.06
N GLU A 70 -4.76 -14.24 -1.69
CA GLU A 70 -6.05 -14.51 -2.32
C GLU A 70 -6.86 -15.45 -1.44
N TYR A 71 -7.91 -14.92 -0.82
CA TYR A 71 -8.84 -15.65 0.03
C TYR A 71 -10.08 -16.01 -0.78
N ASP A 72 -10.26 -17.31 -1.03
CA ASP A 72 -11.45 -17.87 -1.66
C ASP A 72 -12.39 -18.37 -0.55
N SER A 73 -13.42 -17.59 -0.26
CA SER A 73 -14.40 -17.90 0.77
C SER A 73 -15.67 -18.48 0.14
N THR A 74 -16.11 -19.63 0.64
CA THR A 74 -17.43 -20.18 0.35
C THR A 74 -18.37 -19.86 1.50
N CYS A 75 -19.40 -19.06 1.21
CA CYS A 75 -20.45 -18.68 2.16
C CYS A 75 -21.42 -19.85 2.41
N PRO A 76 -22.19 -19.82 3.52
CA PRO A 76 -23.13 -20.90 3.87
C PRO A 76 -24.25 -21.12 2.83
N ASP A 77 -24.58 -20.10 2.04
CA ASP A 77 -25.54 -20.16 0.94
C ASP A 77 -24.94 -20.72 -0.36
N GLY A 78 -23.66 -21.10 -0.34
CA GLY A 78 -22.91 -21.63 -1.48
C GLY A 78 -22.31 -20.56 -2.39
N THR A 79 -22.51 -19.26 -2.10
CA THR A 79 -21.88 -18.19 -2.85
C THR A 79 -20.37 -18.19 -2.63
N ARG A 80 -19.60 -17.87 -3.67
CA ARG A 80 -18.14 -17.76 -3.61
C ARG A 80 -17.72 -16.31 -3.69
N GLU A 81 -16.87 -15.90 -2.76
CA GLU A 81 -16.32 -14.56 -2.68
C GLU A 81 -14.79 -14.62 -2.73
N LEU A 82 -14.20 -13.86 -3.65
CA LEU A 82 -12.76 -13.69 -3.74
C LEU A 82 -12.37 -12.38 -3.07
N THR A 83 -11.58 -12.47 -2.01
CA THR A 83 -10.94 -11.32 -1.37
C THR A 83 -9.44 -11.34 -1.64
N ILE A 84 -8.90 -10.25 -2.15
CA ILE A 84 -7.48 -10.10 -2.46
C ILE A 84 -6.90 -9.04 -1.54
N TYR A 85 -5.89 -9.40 -0.79
CA TYR A 85 -5.08 -8.45 -0.02
C TYR A 85 -3.73 -8.27 -0.72
N ILE A 86 -3.43 -7.04 -1.16
CA ILE A 86 -2.09 -6.73 -1.66
C ILE A 86 -1.22 -6.41 -0.44
N SER A 87 -0.44 -7.39 -0.01
CA SER A 87 0.35 -7.36 1.21
C SER A 87 1.59 -6.48 1.06
N LYS A 88 2.37 -6.70 0.00
CA LYS A 88 3.63 -5.99 -0.22
C LYS A 88 3.80 -5.61 -1.68
N VAL A 89 4.31 -4.40 -1.92
CA VAL A 89 4.79 -3.94 -3.22
C VAL A 89 6.11 -3.26 -3.01
N ASP A 90 7.13 -3.68 -3.75
CA ASP A 90 8.47 -3.10 -3.63
C ASP A 90 9.16 -3.01 -4.99
N THR A 91 10.16 -2.14 -5.05
CA THR A 91 11.01 -1.93 -6.23
C THR A 91 12.47 -1.89 -5.81
N THR A 92 13.37 -2.31 -6.70
CA THR A 92 14.82 -2.22 -6.46
C THR A 92 15.41 -0.86 -6.85
N GLY A 93 14.74 -0.14 -7.75
CA GLY A 93 15.28 1.07 -8.39
C GLY A 93 16.02 0.79 -9.70
N CYS A 94 16.23 -0.48 -10.08
CA CYS A 94 16.95 -0.88 -11.30
C CYS A 94 16.08 -0.87 -12.58
N SER A 95 14.93 -0.19 -12.56
CA SER A 95 13.99 -0.26 -13.69
C SER A 95 14.44 0.63 -14.85
N PRO A 96 14.51 0.11 -16.09
CA PRO A 96 14.94 0.91 -17.25
C PRO A 96 13.88 1.93 -17.69
N THR A 97 12.62 1.71 -17.30
CA THR A 97 11.47 2.52 -17.72
C THR A 97 10.53 2.76 -16.54
N ARG A 98 9.78 3.86 -16.59
CA ARG A 98 8.84 4.19 -15.52
C ARG A 98 7.54 3.39 -15.63
N ASN A 99 6.82 3.29 -14.52
CA ASN A 99 5.46 2.74 -14.43
C ASN A 99 5.28 1.23 -14.70
N VAL A 100 6.37 0.45 -14.79
CA VAL A 100 6.28 -1.02 -14.94
C VAL A 100 5.43 -1.64 -13.82
N THR A 101 5.73 -1.33 -12.56
CA THR A 101 5.01 -1.83 -11.39
C THR A 101 3.52 -1.52 -11.45
N SER A 102 3.14 -0.29 -11.82
CA SER A 102 1.74 0.10 -11.92
C SER A 102 1.00 -0.67 -13.03
N ARG A 103 1.66 -0.96 -14.16
CA ARG A 103 1.10 -1.76 -15.24
C ARG A 103 0.90 -3.21 -14.82
N VAL A 104 1.88 -3.79 -14.12
CA VAL A 104 1.81 -5.16 -13.60
C VAL A 104 0.67 -5.33 -12.60
N ILE A 105 0.52 -4.42 -11.63
CA ILE A 105 -0.58 -4.46 -10.66
C ILE A 105 -1.94 -4.39 -11.38
N ARG A 106 -2.10 -3.47 -12.34
CA ARG A 106 -3.36 -3.34 -13.09
C ARG A 106 -3.68 -4.58 -13.91
N ALA A 107 -2.67 -5.16 -14.58
CA ALA A 107 -2.83 -6.40 -15.33
C ALA A 107 -3.23 -7.57 -14.43
N TYR A 108 -2.61 -7.68 -13.25
CA TYR A 108 -3.00 -8.66 -12.23
C TYR A 108 -4.45 -8.47 -11.80
N LEU A 109 -4.85 -7.25 -11.40
CA LEU A 109 -6.21 -6.94 -10.97
C LEU A 109 -7.26 -7.16 -12.08
N HIS A 110 -6.89 -6.98 -13.35
CA HIS A 110 -7.77 -7.29 -14.47
C HIS A 110 -7.92 -8.81 -14.69
N SER A 111 -6.85 -9.58 -14.43
CA SER A 111 -6.83 -11.04 -14.60
C SER A 111 -7.65 -11.82 -13.56
N VAL A 112 -7.86 -11.25 -12.37
CA VAL A 112 -8.59 -11.91 -11.27
C VAL A 112 -10.12 -11.79 -11.39
N GLY A 113 -10.62 -10.81 -12.15
CA GLY A 113 -12.06 -10.63 -12.38
C GLY A 113 -12.81 -10.03 -11.19
N LYS A 114 -13.98 -10.61 -10.86
CA LYS A 114 -14.82 -10.17 -9.73
C LYS A 114 -14.14 -10.48 -8.39
N ALA A 115 -13.75 -9.45 -7.64
CA ALA A 115 -13.04 -9.60 -6.37
C ALA A 115 -13.19 -8.36 -5.46
N SER A 116 -13.08 -8.54 -4.14
CA SER A 116 -12.86 -7.46 -3.19
C SER A 116 -11.36 -7.29 -2.94
N VAL A 117 -10.79 -6.16 -3.32
CA VAL A 117 -9.35 -5.87 -3.21
C VAL A 117 -9.12 -4.92 -2.04
N HIS A 118 -8.22 -5.30 -1.13
CA HIS A 118 -7.86 -4.53 0.06
C HIS A 118 -6.38 -4.18 0.05
N ILE A 119 -6.07 -2.93 0.37
CA ILE A 119 -4.70 -2.41 0.41
C ILE A 119 -4.52 -1.55 1.66
N PHE A 120 -3.44 -1.80 2.40
CA PHE A 120 -2.93 -0.91 3.45
C PHE A 120 -1.67 -0.21 2.95
N ALA A 121 -1.82 1.04 2.54
CA ALA A 121 -0.77 1.87 1.99
C ALA A 121 -0.02 2.60 3.12
N ARG A 122 1.12 2.03 3.50
CA ARG A 122 2.09 2.63 4.39
C ARG A 122 3.46 2.55 3.71
N PRO A 123 4.29 3.60 3.69
CA PRO A 123 5.62 3.48 3.13
C PRO A 123 6.57 2.86 4.16
N GLN A 124 7.46 2.03 3.64
CA GLN A 124 8.65 1.55 4.34
C GLN A 124 9.85 1.67 3.39
N PRO A 125 11.09 1.76 3.91
CA PRO A 125 12.28 1.85 3.04
C PRO A 125 12.42 0.66 2.08
N GLN A 126 11.98 -0.52 2.51
CA GLN A 126 11.98 -1.75 1.75
C GLN A 126 10.98 -2.72 2.38
N TYR A 127 10.40 -3.60 1.54
CA TYR A 127 9.46 -4.65 1.93
C TYR A 127 9.92 -6.02 1.48
N ILE A 128 10.32 -6.16 0.21
CA ILE A 128 10.68 -7.44 -0.44
C ILE A 128 12.18 -7.50 -0.74
N PHE A 129 12.76 -6.40 -1.20
CA PHE A 129 14.15 -6.39 -1.67
C PHE A 129 15.08 -5.85 -0.59
N ALA A 130 15.79 -6.75 0.09
CA ALA A 130 16.68 -6.37 1.17
C ALA A 130 17.82 -5.45 0.71
N ASN A 131 18.11 -4.44 1.54
CA ASN A 131 19.09 -3.38 1.31
C ASN A 131 18.83 -2.47 0.09
N SER A 132 17.75 -2.66 -0.66
CA SER A 132 17.39 -1.82 -1.81
C SER A 132 17.22 -0.34 -1.47
N ARG A 133 16.91 -0.01 -0.21
CA ARG A 133 16.87 1.39 0.27
C ARG A 133 18.20 2.14 0.14
N LYS A 134 19.32 1.41 0.00
CA LYS A 134 20.66 1.99 -0.18
C LYS A 134 20.96 2.32 -1.64
N PHE A 135 20.18 1.78 -2.57
CA PHE A 135 20.36 2.02 -4.00
C PHE A 135 19.92 3.45 -4.34
N THR A 136 20.82 4.24 -4.91
CA THR A 136 20.63 5.69 -5.08
C THR A 136 19.46 6.05 -5.98
N ASP A 137 19.17 5.19 -6.96
CA ASP A 137 18.12 5.45 -7.95
C ASP A 137 16.75 4.94 -7.47
N LYS A 138 16.68 4.29 -6.30
CA LYS A 138 15.41 3.89 -5.68
C LYS A 138 14.73 5.12 -5.09
N VAL A 139 13.67 5.56 -5.76
CA VAL A 139 12.79 6.63 -5.25
C VAL A 139 11.79 6.04 -4.26
N GLN A 140 11.98 6.32 -2.96
CA GLN A 140 10.99 6.00 -1.93
C GLN A 140 9.92 7.09 -1.88
N LEU A 141 8.65 6.69 -2.02
CA LEU A 141 7.51 7.58 -1.82
C LEU A 141 7.30 7.82 -0.32
N ASN A 142 7.04 9.06 0.07
CA ASN A 142 6.56 9.37 1.42
C ASN A 142 5.07 8.99 1.59
N ASP A 143 4.54 9.14 2.80
CA ASP A 143 3.17 8.74 3.15
C ASP A 143 2.13 9.34 2.19
N ARG A 144 2.22 10.66 1.96
CA ARG A 144 1.29 11.42 1.12
C ARG A 144 1.39 10.99 -0.34
N GLU A 145 2.61 10.81 -0.82
CA GLU A 145 2.90 10.39 -2.19
C GLU A 145 2.43 8.96 -2.47
N LEU A 146 2.62 8.04 -1.51
CA LEU A 146 2.21 6.65 -1.65
C LEU A 146 0.69 6.53 -1.71
N ILE A 147 -0.04 7.24 -0.82
CA ILE A 147 -1.51 7.29 -0.86
C ILE A 147 -1.98 7.86 -2.20
N ARG A 148 -1.36 8.95 -2.67
CA ARG A 148 -1.66 9.54 -3.98
C ARG A 148 -1.38 8.58 -5.13
N TRP A 149 -0.27 7.84 -5.08
CA TRP A 149 0.14 6.87 -6.09
C TRP A 149 -0.85 5.72 -6.18
N TRP A 150 -1.24 5.11 -5.05
CA TRP A 150 -2.27 4.06 -5.02
C TRP A 150 -3.60 4.56 -5.57
N ARG A 151 -4.06 5.74 -5.13
CA ARG A 151 -5.31 6.30 -5.63
C ARG A 151 -5.27 6.51 -7.14
N LYS A 152 -4.18 7.08 -7.68
CA LYS A 152 -4.00 7.26 -9.14
C LYS A 152 -3.89 5.93 -9.88
N LEU A 153 -3.20 4.94 -9.31
CA LEU A 153 -3.06 3.60 -9.90
C LEU A 153 -4.42 2.94 -10.08
N LEU A 154 -5.22 2.95 -9.02
CA LEU A 154 -6.50 2.27 -8.88
C LEU A 154 -7.66 3.03 -9.55
N SER A 155 -7.53 4.34 -9.77
CA SER A 155 -8.50 5.14 -10.54
C SER A 155 -8.51 4.87 -12.04
N ASN A 156 -7.77 3.87 -12.52
CA ASN A 156 -7.66 3.65 -13.95
C ASN A 156 -8.98 3.09 -14.52
N PRO A 157 -9.50 3.66 -15.64
CA PRO A 157 -10.72 3.17 -16.29
C PRO A 157 -10.69 1.68 -16.65
N THR A 158 -9.51 1.09 -16.89
CA THR A 158 -9.37 -0.35 -17.18
C THR A 158 -9.83 -1.24 -16.03
N LEU A 159 -9.93 -0.72 -14.80
CA LEU A 159 -10.46 -1.45 -13.64
C LEU A 159 -11.98 -1.24 -13.48
N GLY A 160 -12.64 -0.62 -14.46
CA GLY A 160 -14.07 -0.30 -14.41
C GLY A 160 -14.40 0.88 -13.51
N VAL A 161 -13.40 1.58 -12.98
CA VAL A 161 -13.55 2.85 -12.27
C VAL A 161 -13.81 3.93 -13.31
N LYS A 162 -15.09 4.15 -13.63
CA LYS A 162 -15.50 5.12 -14.67
C LYS A 162 -15.44 6.54 -14.14
N ASP A 163 -14.84 7.43 -14.92
CA ASP A 163 -15.08 8.86 -14.79
C ASP A 163 -16.54 9.13 -15.19
N LYS A 164 -17.28 9.90 -14.38
CA LYS A 164 -18.71 10.20 -14.65
C LYS A 164 -18.96 10.95 -15.97
N LYS A 165 -17.93 11.42 -16.68
CA LYS A 165 -18.04 12.02 -18.02
C LYS A 165 -18.73 11.10 -19.04
N GLU A 166 -18.50 9.78 -18.97
CA GLU A 166 -19.18 8.81 -19.86
C GLU A 166 -20.68 8.67 -19.57
N LYS A 167 -21.14 8.95 -18.34
CA LYS A 167 -22.57 8.94 -18.03
C LYS A 167 -23.29 10.08 -18.73
N GLN A 168 -22.69 11.28 -18.83
CA GLN A 168 -23.30 12.42 -19.53
C GLN A 168 -23.40 12.20 -21.04
N GLU A 169 -22.41 11.58 -21.68
CA GLU A 169 -22.49 11.22 -23.11
C GLU A 169 -23.50 10.09 -23.37
N ALA A 170 -23.62 9.12 -22.47
CA ALA A 170 -24.65 8.08 -22.54
C ALA A 170 -26.07 8.63 -22.29
N GLU A 171 -26.22 9.63 -21.42
CA GLU A 171 -27.50 10.32 -21.16
C GLU A 171 -27.88 11.24 -22.32
N GLN A 172 -26.91 11.95 -22.92
CA GLN A 172 -27.11 12.67 -24.18
C GLN A 172 -27.45 11.71 -25.33
N GLY A 173 -26.84 10.53 -25.39
CA GLY A 173 -27.17 9.46 -26.32
C GLY A 173 -28.59 8.94 -26.14
N LYS A 174 -29.05 8.77 -24.88
CA LYS A 174 -30.45 8.43 -24.54
C LYS A 174 -31.42 9.54 -24.91
N LEU A 175 -31.09 10.80 -24.63
CA LEU A 175 -31.90 11.96 -25.02
C LEU A 175 -31.99 12.13 -26.54
N LYS A 176 -30.89 11.87 -27.28
CA LYS A 176 -30.88 11.82 -28.75
C LYS A 176 -31.76 10.69 -29.28
N SER A 177 -31.73 9.53 -28.61
CA SER A 177 -32.57 8.37 -28.95
C SER A 177 -34.04 8.65 -28.69
N LEU A 178 -34.35 9.32 -27.57
CA LEU A 178 -35.69 9.78 -27.19
C LEU A 178 -36.21 10.83 -28.18
N TRP A 179 -35.35 11.79 -28.57
CA TRP A 179 -35.66 12.76 -29.63
C TRP A 179 -35.95 12.07 -30.97
N ARG A 180 -35.15 11.08 -31.35
CA ARG A 180 -35.33 10.30 -32.59
C ARG A 180 -36.61 9.45 -32.58
N TRP A 181 -37.09 9.06 -31.39
CA TRP A 181 -38.39 8.42 -31.17
C TRP A 181 -39.54 9.44 -31.26
N LEU A 182 -39.41 10.60 -30.61
CA LEU A 182 -40.40 11.70 -30.67
C LEU A 182 -40.56 12.29 -32.08
N THR A 183 -39.50 12.35 -32.88
CA THR A 183 -39.53 12.84 -34.27
C THR A 183 -40.02 11.79 -35.28
N GLY A 184 -40.45 10.61 -34.82
CA GLY A 184 -41.23 9.66 -35.64
C GLY A 184 -40.46 8.95 -36.75
N THR A 185 -39.13 8.80 -36.65
CA THR A 185 -38.32 8.15 -37.71
C THR A 185 -38.02 6.66 -37.48
N ALA A 186 -38.72 5.97 -36.58
CA ALA A 186 -38.47 4.55 -36.30
C ALA A 186 -39.75 3.69 -36.42
N LYS A 187 -39.67 2.61 -37.21
CA LYS A 187 -40.69 1.56 -37.32
C LYS A 187 -40.86 0.86 -35.96
N LYS A 188 -42.13 0.60 -35.62
CA LYS A 188 -42.57 -0.15 -34.43
C LYS A 188 -42.14 -1.62 -34.53
N GLU A 189 -41.33 -2.07 -33.58
CA GLU A 189 -41.36 -3.46 -33.10
C GLU A 189 -41.65 -3.43 -31.60
N SER A 190 -42.55 -4.32 -31.19
CA SER A 190 -43.02 -4.52 -29.82
C SER A 190 -41.93 -5.20 -28.98
N VAL A 191 -41.61 -4.63 -27.82
CA VAL A 191 -40.67 -5.20 -26.84
C VAL A 191 -41.42 -5.45 -25.54
N GLU A 192 -41.48 -6.73 -25.15
CA GLU A 192 -41.80 -7.18 -23.79
C GLU A 192 -40.70 -6.78 -22.82
N ASN A 193 -41.09 -6.44 -21.59
CA ASN A 193 -40.29 -5.71 -20.61
C ASN A 193 -39.36 -6.63 -19.76
N PRO A 194 -38.02 -6.57 -19.91
CA PRO A 194 -37.06 -7.32 -19.11
C PRO A 194 -36.17 -6.35 -18.27
N GLU A 195 -36.77 -5.33 -17.65
CA GLU A 195 -36.02 -4.24 -17.00
C GLU A 195 -35.69 -4.50 -15.52
N GLU A 196 -36.50 -5.27 -14.79
CA GLU A 196 -36.32 -5.47 -13.35
C GLU A 196 -35.21 -6.47 -12.99
N GLN A 197 -34.99 -7.50 -13.79
CA GLN A 197 -33.86 -8.44 -13.60
C GLN A 197 -32.53 -7.87 -14.10
N LYS A 198 -32.55 -7.01 -15.14
CA LYS A 198 -31.34 -6.34 -15.64
C LYS A 198 -30.80 -5.26 -14.70
N GLN A 199 -31.63 -4.69 -13.83
CA GLN A 199 -31.20 -3.66 -12.89
C GLN A 199 -30.47 -4.21 -11.66
N SER A 200 -30.86 -5.39 -11.16
CA SER A 200 -30.16 -6.04 -10.04
C SER A 200 -28.79 -6.59 -10.44
N GLU A 201 -28.70 -7.29 -11.58
CA GLU A 201 -27.42 -7.81 -12.11
C GLU A 201 -26.45 -6.69 -12.48
N LYS A 202 -26.96 -5.57 -13.00
CA LYS A 202 -26.14 -4.40 -13.37
C LYS A 202 -25.57 -3.68 -12.15
N ALA A 203 -26.27 -3.68 -11.00
CA ALA A 203 -25.79 -3.07 -9.77
C ALA A 203 -24.69 -3.88 -9.06
N GLU A 204 -24.65 -5.21 -9.29
CA GLU A 204 -23.59 -6.11 -8.81
C GLU A 204 -22.32 -6.10 -9.68
N ALA A 205 -22.45 -5.74 -10.96
CA ALA A 205 -21.34 -5.64 -11.91
C ALA A 205 -20.63 -4.26 -11.89
N GLU A 206 -21.11 -3.30 -11.10
CA GLU A 206 -20.47 -1.98 -11.01
C GLU A 206 -19.27 -2.00 -10.04
N THR A 207 -18.10 -1.57 -10.53
CA THR A 207 -16.92 -1.36 -9.68
C THR A 207 -17.18 -0.25 -8.66
N ARG A 208 -16.98 -0.55 -7.38
CA ARG A 208 -17.08 0.42 -6.27
C ARG A 208 -15.73 0.55 -5.58
N ALA A 209 -15.35 1.78 -5.25
CA ALA A 209 -14.04 2.06 -4.68
C ALA A 209 -14.15 2.97 -3.46
N TRP A 210 -13.46 2.61 -2.38
CA TRP A 210 -13.39 3.36 -1.14
C TRP A 210 -11.95 3.64 -0.76
N TRP A 211 -11.70 4.80 -0.20
CA TRP A 211 -10.41 5.13 0.38
C TRP A 211 -10.58 5.91 1.68
N PHE A 212 -9.72 5.64 2.64
CA PHE A 212 -9.77 6.27 3.96
C PHE A 212 -8.36 6.54 4.49
N VAL A 213 -8.20 7.65 5.21
CA VAL A 213 -6.95 8.01 5.88
C VAL A 213 -7.29 8.19 7.35
N PRO A 214 -6.93 7.24 8.24
CA PRO A 214 -7.27 7.34 9.65
C PRO A 214 -6.75 8.64 10.28
N GLY A 215 -7.55 9.24 11.17
CA GLY A 215 -7.26 10.54 11.76
C GLY A 215 -7.67 11.75 10.92
N ILE A 216 -8.28 11.53 9.74
CA ILE A 216 -8.89 12.58 8.92
C ILE A 216 -10.34 12.19 8.63
N ASP A 217 -11.28 13.06 9.00
CA ASP A 217 -12.72 12.75 8.91
C ASP A 217 -13.32 13.13 7.55
N ASP A 218 -12.78 14.18 6.90
CA ASP A 218 -13.32 14.74 5.67
C ASP A 218 -12.46 14.44 4.44
N GLU A 219 -13.12 14.11 3.33
CA GLU A 219 -12.46 13.88 2.04
C GLU A 219 -11.61 15.08 1.61
N GLU A 220 -12.14 16.30 1.73
CA GLU A 220 -11.43 17.50 1.30
C GLU A 220 -10.12 17.72 2.07
N SER A 221 -10.15 17.46 3.38
CA SER A 221 -8.97 17.53 4.23
C SER A 221 -7.96 16.46 3.81
N ALA A 222 -8.41 15.22 3.57
CA ALA A 222 -7.54 14.16 3.10
C ALA A 222 -6.92 14.46 1.72
N LEU A 223 -7.68 15.08 0.80
CA LEU A 223 -7.20 15.54 -0.50
C LEU A 223 -6.12 16.61 -0.37
N ARG A 224 -6.32 17.59 0.51
CA ARG A 224 -5.34 18.63 0.81
C ARG A 224 -4.08 18.04 1.43
N GLU A 225 -4.23 17.13 2.38
CA GLU A 225 -3.09 16.47 3.04
C GLU A 225 -2.27 15.66 2.04
N ILE A 226 -2.90 14.89 1.15
CA ILE A 226 -2.15 14.20 0.11
C ILE A 226 -1.74 15.11 -1.05
N GLY A 227 -1.79 16.44 -0.91
CA GLY A 227 -1.33 17.43 -1.89
C GLY A 227 -1.98 17.29 -3.27
N ASN A 228 -3.22 16.83 -3.33
CA ASN A 228 -3.97 16.79 -4.58
C ASN A 228 -4.80 18.08 -4.72
N THR A 229 -4.14 19.15 -5.16
CA THR A 229 -4.72 20.50 -5.34
C THR A 229 -5.39 20.72 -6.70
N GLN A 230 -5.31 19.76 -7.62
CA GLN A 230 -5.96 19.88 -8.93
C GLN A 230 -7.43 19.47 -8.87
N ALA A 231 -8.23 20.20 -9.66
CA ALA A 231 -9.68 20.24 -9.72
C ALA A 231 -10.33 18.88 -9.47
N LYS A 232 -11.35 18.90 -8.59
CA LYS A 232 -12.35 17.85 -8.31
C LYS A 232 -12.56 16.92 -9.51
N VAL A 233 -11.67 15.95 -9.69
CA VAL A 233 -11.88 14.90 -10.69
C VAL A 233 -13.04 14.11 -10.10
N GLU A 234 -14.20 14.15 -10.76
CA GLU A 234 -15.39 13.41 -10.36
C GLU A 234 -15.15 11.91 -10.55
N THR A 235 -14.32 11.36 -9.69
CA THR A 235 -14.01 9.94 -9.62
C THR A 235 -15.13 9.20 -8.90
N SER A 236 -15.25 7.89 -9.13
CA SER A 236 -16.21 7.04 -8.41
C SER A 236 -15.75 6.65 -7.00
N TRP A 237 -14.69 7.28 -6.47
CA TRP A 237 -14.23 7.03 -5.11
C TRP A 237 -15.22 7.55 -4.09
N LYS A 238 -15.46 6.75 -3.05
CA LYS A 238 -16.14 7.17 -1.84
C LYS A 238 -15.10 7.30 -0.74
N TYR A 239 -15.04 8.44 -0.08
CA TYR A 239 -14.21 8.57 1.10
C TYR A 239 -14.82 7.80 2.27
N GLY A 240 -13.99 7.07 3.01
CA GLY A 240 -14.42 6.15 4.07
C GLY A 240 -14.24 4.69 3.70
N TYR A 241 -15.14 3.84 4.17
CA TYR A 241 -15.06 2.38 4.09
C TYR A 241 -16.43 1.79 3.73
N PRO A 242 -16.49 0.54 3.21
CA PRO A 242 -17.75 -0.09 2.80
C PRO A 242 -18.59 -0.63 3.96
N TYR A 243 -18.13 -0.49 5.21
CA TYR A 243 -18.77 -1.05 6.40
C TYR A 243 -19.72 -0.05 7.06
N GLU A 244 -20.79 -0.55 7.68
CA GLU A 244 -21.71 0.27 8.46
C GLU A 244 -21.05 0.75 9.76
N GLY A 245 -21.10 2.05 10.04
CA GLY A 245 -20.40 2.67 11.17
C GLY A 245 -20.79 2.16 12.55
N LYS A 246 -22.07 1.80 12.73
CA LYS A 246 -22.63 1.25 13.98
C LYS A 246 -22.45 -0.25 14.12
N ALA A 247 -22.02 -0.95 13.07
CA ALA A 247 -21.75 -2.37 13.16
C ALA A 247 -20.55 -2.63 14.09
N ILE A 248 -20.52 -3.83 14.66
CA ILE A 248 -19.39 -4.28 15.48
C ILE A 248 -18.19 -4.54 14.57
N ALA A 249 -17.05 -3.89 14.83
CA ALA A 249 -15.88 -3.88 13.95
C ALA A 249 -15.36 -5.29 13.63
N LYS A 250 -15.21 -6.15 14.65
CA LYS A 250 -14.72 -7.54 14.48
C LYS A 250 -15.60 -8.41 13.56
N HIS A 251 -16.87 -8.04 13.39
CA HIS A 251 -17.82 -8.81 12.59
C HIS A 251 -17.79 -8.45 11.10
N VAL A 252 -17.26 -7.29 10.73
CA VAL A 252 -17.35 -6.76 9.36
C VAL A 252 -16.01 -6.36 8.75
N ILE A 253 -15.01 -6.02 9.58
CA ILE A 253 -13.69 -5.65 9.09
C ILE A 253 -12.87 -6.92 8.87
N PRO A 254 -12.37 -7.17 7.64
CA PRO A 254 -11.55 -8.34 7.35
C PRO A 254 -10.17 -8.21 8.00
N GLN A 255 -9.70 -9.33 8.54
CA GLN A 255 -8.40 -9.46 9.20
C GLN A 255 -7.41 -10.17 8.27
N PHE A 256 -6.38 -9.44 7.84
CA PHE A 256 -5.28 -9.93 7.01
C PHE A 256 -3.99 -10.11 7.81
N GLU A 257 -3.07 -10.94 7.30
CA GLU A 257 -1.72 -11.09 7.86
C GLU A 257 -0.93 -9.76 7.77
N ASP A 258 -0.16 -9.46 8.82
CA ASP A 258 0.70 -8.25 8.94
C ASP A 258 0.02 -6.88 8.79
N ASP A 259 -1.31 -6.83 8.80
CA ASP A 259 -2.10 -5.61 8.63
C ASP A 259 -2.38 -4.86 9.96
N ALA A 260 -2.38 -3.53 9.92
CA ALA A 260 -2.62 -2.70 11.09
C ALA A 260 -4.03 -2.90 11.69
N LYS A 261 -5.05 -3.17 10.86
CA LYS A 261 -6.42 -3.42 11.32
C LYS A 261 -6.49 -4.70 12.15
N SER A 262 -5.91 -5.78 11.63
CA SER A 262 -5.85 -7.07 12.31
C SER A 262 -5.08 -6.97 13.62
N ARG A 263 -3.94 -6.26 13.61
CA ARG A 263 -3.12 -6.05 14.81
C ARG A 263 -3.90 -5.30 15.89
N LEU A 264 -4.62 -4.24 15.51
CA LEU A 264 -5.46 -3.48 16.45
C LEU A 264 -6.62 -4.35 16.99
N LEU A 265 -7.35 -5.05 16.12
CA LEU A 265 -8.46 -5.93 16.54
C LEU A 265 -7.98 -7.06 17.47
N SER A 266 -6.84 -7.69 17.17
CA SER A 266 -6.23 -8.74 17.99
C SER A 266 -5.79 -8.23 19.37
N ASN A 267 -5.16 -7.06 19.42
CA ASN A 267 -4.76 -6.42 20.68
C ASN A 267 -5.97 -6.10 21.55
N MET A 268 -7.05 -5.58 20.96
CA MET A 268 -8.29 -5.29 21.66
C MET A 268 -8.93 -6.58 22.20
N CYS A 269 -8.94 -7.66 21.43
CA CYS A 269 -9.46 -8.96 21.88
C CYS A 269 -8.64 -9.52 23.06
N SER A 270 -7.32 -9.36 23.02
CA SER A 270 -6.39 -9.85 24.04
C SER A 270 -6.47 -9.05 25.35
N LEU A 271 -6.89 -7.79 25.29
CA LEU A 271 -7.06 -6.90 26.46
C LEU A 271 -8.39 -7.11 27.19
N LYS A 272 -9.38 -7.78 26.57
CA LYS A 272 -10.67 -8.05 27.21
C LYS A 272 -10.50 -8.95 28.41
N LYS A 273 -10.71 -8.40 29.61
CA LYS A 273 -10.64 -9.14 30.89
C LYS A 273 -11.93 -9.89 31.20
N SER A 274 -13.04 -9.58 30.52
CA SER A 274 -14.34 -10.20 30.70
C SER A 274 -15.10 -10.35 29.38
N VAL A 275 -15.99 -11.34 29.33
CA VAL A 275 -16.84 -11.66 28.16
C VAL A 275 -17.85 -10.53 27.86
N ASP A 276 -18.20 -9.72 28.86
CA ASP A 276 -19.23 -8.67 28.79
C ASP A 276 -18.71 -7.27 28.40
N GLU A 277 -17.44 -7.14 27.99
CA GLU A 277 -16.91 -5.85 27.56
C GLU A 277 -17.42 -5.51 26.15
N ASP A 278 -18.02 -4.32 26.00
CA ASP A 278 -18.64 -3.87 24.76
C ASP A 278 -17.69 -4.04 23.56
N ASP A 279 -18.21 -4.58 22.47
CA ASP A 279 -17.47 -4.65 21.22
C ASP A 279 -17.43 -3.27 20.56
N ILE A 280 -16.24 -2.87 20.14
CA ILE A 280 -16.03 -1.58 19.47
C ILE A 280 -16.82 -1.51 18.16
N THR A 281 -17.48 -0.38 17.93
CA THR A 281 -18.14 -0.10 16.65
C THR A 281 -17.12 0.17 15.56
N VAL A 282 -17.51 0.06 14.29
CA VAL A 282 -16.65 0.40 13.15
C VAL A 282 -16.15 1.84 13.26
N GLU A 283 -17.03 2.80 13.55
CA GLU A 283 -16.63 4.21 13.74
C GLU A 283 -15.59 4.36 14.86
N GLY A 284 -15.85 3.75 16.02
CA GLY A 284 -14.91 3.77 17.14
C GLY A 284 -13.56 3.14 16.80
N PHE A 285 -13.58 2.05 16.04
CA PHE A 285 -12.37 1.35 15.58
C PHE A 285 -11.51 2.24 14.67
N TRP A 286 -12.10 2.89 13.67
CA TRP A 286 -11.35 3.75 12.76
C TRP A 286 -10.81 5.01 13.43
N ASN A 287 -11.55 5.56 14.40
CA ASN A 287 -11.08 6.65 15.25
C ASN A 287 -9.85 6.19 16.07
N LEU A 288 -9.93 5.02 16.71
CA LEU A 288 -8.82 4.48 17.48
C LEU A 288 -7.59 4.18 16.60
N LEU A 289 -7.81 3.67 15.39
CA LEU A 289 -6.74 3.38 14.44
C LEU A 289 -5.91 4.62 14.10
N GLY A 290 -6.54 5.80 14.01
CA GLY A 290 -5.87 7.08 13.79
C GLY A 290 -4.89 7.50 14.89
N PHE A 291 -4.99 6.94 16.10
CA PHE A 291 -4.07 7.19 17.20
C PHE A 291 -2.94 6.16 17.31
N THR A 292 -2.92 5.13 16.46
CA THR A 292 -1.87 4.10 16.48
C THR A 292 -0.54 4.62 15.92
N GLU A 293 0.57 3.98 16.27
CA GLU A 293 1.90 4.35 15.76
C GLU A 293 2.06 4.17 14.24
N GLU A 294 1.16 3.41 13.62
CA GLU A 294 1.20 3.07 12.21
C GLU A 294 0.42 4.03 11.33
N CYS A 295 -0.66 4.61 11.87
CA CYS A 295 -1.56 5.51 11.15
C CYS A 295 -1.65 6.91 11.78
N GLY A 296 -0.96 7.14 12.90
CA GLY A 296 -0.94 8.39 13.65
C GLY A 296 0.47 8.86 14.00
N SER A 297 0.58 9.73 15.01
CA SER A 297 1.86 10.30 15.49
C SER A 297 2.71 10.96 14.38
N GLY A 298 2.07 11.72 13.50
CA GLY A 298 2.72 12.43 12.39
C GLY A 298 2.98 11.59 11.15
N LYS A 299 2.62 10.30 11.15
CA LYS A 299 2.59 9.45 9.96
C LYS A 299 1.19 9.41 9.37
N LEU A 300 1.08 9.28 8.06
CA LEU A 300 -0.17 9.05 7.34
C LEU A 300 -0.15 7.66 6.72
N ALA A 301 -1.29 6.97 6.78
CA ALA A 301 -1.48 5.71 6.08
C ALA A 301 -2.83 5.72 5.35
N GLY A 302 -2.90 5.05 4.20
CA GLY A 302 -4.12 4.95 3.41
C GLY A 302 -4.68 3.55 3.44
N PHE A 303 -6.00 3.43 3.55
CA PHE A 303 -6.72 2.18 3.35
C PHE A 303 -7.52 2.29 2.07
N PHE A 304 -7.41 1.30 1.19
CA PHE A 304 -8.18 1.23 -0.04
C PHE A 304 -8.97 -0.07 -0.08
N VAL A 305 -10.23 0.03 -0.49
CA VAL A 305 -11.10 -1.13 -0.74
C VAL A 305 -11.75 -0.97 -2.11
N LEU A 306 -11.60 -1.95 -2.99
CA LEU A 306 -12.23 -1.96 -4.30
C LEU A 306 -13.05 -3.22 -4.47
N HIS A 307 -14.33 -3.08 -4.76
CA HIS A 307 -15.15 -4.18 -5.25
C HIS A 307 -15.12 -4.13 -6.76
N LEU A 308 -14.36 -5.05 -7.38
CA LEU A 308 -14.27 -5.18 -8.82
C LEU A 308 -15.48 -5.95 -9.33
N GLY A 309 -16.26 -5.34 -10.22
CA GLY A 309 -17.38 -5.97 -10.91
C GLY A 309 -17.01 -6.49 -12.30
N LEU A 310 -15.73 -6.76 -12.55
CA LEU A 310 -15.22 -7.13 -13.87
C LEU A 310 -15.82 -8.47 -14.32
N SER A 311 -16.38 -8.50 -15.52
CA SER A 311 -17.03 -9.68 -16.11
C SER A 311 -16.05 -10.77 -16.58
N SER A 312 -14.75 -10.64 -16.28
CA SER A 312 -13.79 -11.71 -16.50
C SER A 312 -14.09 -12.84 -15.51
N ALA A 313 -14.43 -14.02 -16.03
CA ALA A 313 -14.42 -15.23 -15.21
C ALA A 313 -12.99 -15.45 -14.65
N ARG A 314 -12.89 -16.04 -13.47
CA ARG A 314 -11.58 -16.31 -12.86
C ARG A 314 -10.95 -17.51 -13.55
N GLU A 315 -9.70 -17.38 -14.01
CA GLU A 315 -8.88 -18.55 -14.33
C GLU A 315 -8.24 -19.04 -13.03
N GLU A 316 -8.64 -20.22 -12.55
CA GLU A 316 -7.99 -20.84 -11.40
C GLU A 316 -6.54 -21.19 -11.78
N PRO A 317 -5.55 -20.80 -10.97
CA PRO A 317 -4.17 -21.20 -11.21
C PRO A 317 -4.06 -22.73 -11.12
N LYS A 318 -3.84 -23.38 -12.26
CA LYS A 318 -3.83 -24.85 -12.39
C LYS A 318 -2.62 -25.51 -11.73
N ASP A 319 -1.54 -24.76 -11.55
CA ASP A 319 -0.27 -25.25 -11.02
C ASP A 319 0.08 -24.48 -9.73
N GLY A 320 -0.44 -24.91 -8.59
CA GLY A 320 0.05 -24.46 -7.27
C GLY A 320 1.48 -24.95 -6.99
N VAL A 321 2.16 -24.34 -6.02
CA VAL A 321 3.36 -24.91 -5.38
C VAL A 321 3.05 -25.22 -3.91
N GLN A 322 3.78 -26.16 -3.33
CA GLN A 322 3.75 -26.38 -1.90
C GLN A 322 4.29 -25.16 -1.14
N ASN A 323 3.79 -24.95 0.07
CA ASN A 323 4.09 -23.76 0.88
C ASN A 323 5.56 -23.69 1.33
N ASP A 324 6.25 -24.82 1.44
CA ASP A 324 7.69 -24.90 1.74
C ASP A 324 8.55 -24.35 0.60
N VAL A 325 8.22 -24.68 -0.66
CA VAL A 325 8.87 -24.15 -1.87
C VAL A 325 8.65 -22.64 -1.94
N TYR A 326 7.43 -22.18 -1.67
CA TYR A 326 7.12 -20.74 -1.61
C TYR A 326 7.96 -20.03 -0.55
N THR A 327 7.97 -20.55 0.68
CA THR A 327 8.70 -19.98 1.80
C THR A 327 10.21 -19.98 1.54
N SER A 328 10.76 -21.03 0.93
CA SER A 328 12.18 -21.11 0.57
C SER A 328 12.58 -20.02 -0.43
N LEU A 329 11.81 -19.84 -1.50
CA LEU A 329 12.08 -18.79 -2.50
C LEU A 329 11.86 -17.39 -1.90
N TRP A 330 10.82 -17.22 -1.08
CA TRP A 330 10.55 -15.97 -0.39
C TRP A 330 11.69 -15.55 0.55
N ASN A 331 12.17 -16.46 1.39
CA ASN A 331 13.27 -16.21 2.31
C ASN A 331 14.57 -15.87 1.56
N MET A 332 14.84 -16.56 0.44
CA MET A 332 15.98 -16.24 -0.42
C MET A 332 15.97 -14.79 -0.91
N LEU A 333 14.80 -14.23 -1.26
CA LEU A 333 14.70 -12.82 -1.65
C LEU A 333 15.01 -11.86 -0.50
N MET A 334 14.58 -12.21 0.72
CA MET A 334 14.80 -11.40 1.91
C MET A 334 16.24 -11.44 2.42
N GLU A 335 16.95 -12.53 2.17
CA GLU A 335 18.36 -12.71 2.54
C GLU A 335 19.34 -12.18 1.49
N SER A 336 18.85 -11.92 0.27
CA SER A 336 19.63 -11.36 -0.84
C SER A 336 19.99 -9.88 -0.65
N ASP A 337 20.94 -9.35 -1.45
CA ASP A 337 21.36 -7.95 -1.37
C ASP A 337 21.07 -7.19 -2.66
N TYR A 338 20.31 -6.09 -2.54
CA TYR A 338 19.94 -5.19 -3.64
C TYR A 338 20.46 -3.76 -3.44
N SER A 339 21.54 -3.57 -2.68
CA SER A 339 22.10 -2.24 -2.39
C SER A 339 22.82 -1.59 -3.57
N THR A 340 23.37 -2.37 -4.50
CA THR A 340 24.06 -1.92 -5.71
C THR A 340 23.58 -2.71 -6.93
N LEU A 341 23.83 -2.20 -8.14
CA LEU A 341 23.40 -2.87 -9.37
C LEU A 341 24.05 -4.25 -9.52
N GLU A 342 25.34 -4.36 -9.22
CA GLU A 342 26.11 -5.61 -9.32
C GLU A 342 25.58 -6.67 -8.34
N LEU A 343 25.33 -6.28 -7.09
CA LEU A 343 24.77 -7.17 -6.07
C LEU A 343 23.33 -7.59 -6.40
N ALA A 344 22.52 -6.65 -6.93
CA ALA A 344 21.16 -6.94 -7.37
C ALA A 344 21.15 -7.93 -8.55
N GLN A 345 22.05 -7.79 -9.52
CA GLN A 345 22.22 -8.71 -10.66
C GLN A 345 22.70 -10.10 -10.20
N ALA A 346 23.65 -10.15 -9.26
CA ALA A 346 24.14 -11.40 -8.69
C ALA A 346 23.02 -12.11 -7.91
N SER A 347 22.32 -11.40 -7.03
CA SER A 347 21.17 -11.92 -6.27
C SER A 347 20.05 -12.42 -7.17
N THR A 348 19.75 -11.67 -8.24
CA THR A 348 18.74 -12.09 -9.24
C THR A 348 19.18 -13.36 -9.95
N SER A 349 20.44 -13.46 -10.37
CA SER A 349 20.96 -14.66 -11.04
C SER A 349 20.86 -15.90 -10.14
N VAL A 350 21.30 -15.80 -8.88
CA VAL A 350 21.21 -16.89 -7.90
C VAL A 350 19.75 -17.33 -7.67
N PHE A 351 18.84 -16.36 -7.54
CA PHE A 351 17.42 -16.67 -7.40
C PHE A 351 16.87 -17.40 -8.64
N VAL A 352 17.23 -16.95 -9.84
CA VAL A 352 16.76 -17.55 -11.11
C VAL A 352 17.31 -18.96 -11.30
N GLU A 353 18.56 -19.22 -10.89
CA GLU A 353 19.12 -20.57 -10.87
C GLU A 353 18.30 -21.48 -9.96
N ARG A 354 18.06 -21.06 -8.70
CA ARG A 354 17.24 -21.83 -7.75
C ARG A 354 15.80 -22.04 -8.23
N TRP A 355 15.20 -21.00 -8.84
CA TRP A 355 13.89 -21.09 -9.46
C TRP A 355 13.86 -22.19 -10.51
N ASN A 356 14.87 -22.24 -11.38
CA ASN A 356 14.94 -23.23 -12.44
C ASN A 356 15.16 -24.65 -11.91
N GLU A 357 15.92 -24.82 -10.82
CA GLU A 357 16.10 -26.11 -10.14
C GLU A 357 14.77 -26.64 -9.59
N LEU A 358 14.03 -25.80 -8.86
CA LEU A 358 12.81 -26.21 -8.17
C LEU A 358 11.60 -26.34 -9.11
N LEU A 359 11.50 -25.45 -10.10
CA LEU A 359 10.30 -25.29 -10.91
C LEU A 359 10.51 -25.62 -12.40
N GLN A 360 11.71 -26.07 -12.79
CA GLN A 360 12.03 -26.51 -14.16
C GLN A 360 11.68 -25.47 -15.23
N LYS A 361 11.93 -24.18 -14.97
CA LYS A 361 11.54 -23.03 -15.83
C LYS A 361 10.03 -22.89 -16.08
N LYS A 362 9.18 -23.63 -15.37
CA LYS A 362 7.73 -23.42 -15.41
C LYS A 362 7.39 -22.16 -14.62
N LYS A 363 6.24 -21.55 -14.93
CA LYS A 363 5.69 -20.38 -14.22
C LYS A 363 6.47 -19.07 -14.38
N SER A 364 7.32 -18.97 -15.40
CA SER A 364 7.87 -17.69 -15.86
C SER A 364 7.68 -17.52 -17.36
N PHE A 365 7.61 -16.26 -17.81
CA PHE A 365 7.50 -15.90 -19.22
C PHE A 365 8.18 -14.56 -19.48
N SER A 366 8.60 -14.33 -20.73
CA SER A 366 9.24 -13.08 -21.15
C SER A 366 8.27 -12.23 -21.97
N VAL A 367 8.37 -10.91 -21.82
CA VAL A 367 7.63 -9.93 -22.63
C VAL A 367 8.61 -8.96 -23.26
N GLU A 368 8.57 -8.87 -24.59
CA GLU A 368 9.32 -7.88 -25.36
C GLU A 368 8.44 -6.66 -25.63
N THR A 369 9.00 -5.48 -25.40
CA THR A 369 8.31 -4.20 -25.63
C THR A 369 8.40 -3.78 -27.09
N LYS A 370 7.28 -3.33 -27.67
CA LYS A 370 7.15 -2.94 -29.09
C LYS A 370 6.55 -1.54 -29.29
N GLY A 371 6.40 -0.78 -28.21
CA GLY A 371 5.87 0.58 -28.26
C GLY A 371 6.84 1.58 -28.90
N PRO A 372 6.35 2.77 -29.25
CA PRO A 372 7.18 3.82 -29.84
C PRO A 372 8.35 4.17 -28.91
N ARG A 373 9.54 4.40 -29.49
CA ARG A 373 10.73 4.79 -28.72
C ARG A 373 10.46 6.09 -27.98
N GLU A 374 10.70 6.10 -26.68
CA GLU A 374 10.79 7.34 -25.92
C GLU A 374 12.03 8.09 -26.41
N ASN A 375 11.83 9.26 -27.02
CA ASN A 375 12.91 10.24 -27.13
C ASN A 375 13.26 10.65 -25.70
N LEU A 376 14.35 10.10 -25.15
CA LEU A 376 14.98 10.57 -23.92
C LEU A 376 15.51 12.00 -24.15
N SER A 377 14.61 12.98 -24.20
CA SER A 377 14.92 14.32 -23.76
C SER A 377 14.82 14.28 -22.23
N LEU A 378 15.99 14.26 -21.59
CA LEU A 378 16.12 14.58 -20.18
C LEU A 378 15.69 16.05 -20.01
N GLU A 379 14.40 16.32 -19.96
CA GLU A 379 13.90 17.49 -19.24
C GLU A 379 14.03 17.17 -17.75
N THR A 380 15.26 17.32 -17.25
CA THR A 380 15.51 17.58 -15.85
C THR A 380 14.81 18.90 -15.50
N ASN A 381 13.53 18.82 -15.17
CA ASN A 381 12.87 19.84 -14.36
C ASN A 381 13.36 19.69 -12.91
N VAL A 382 14.69 19.76 -12.74
CA VAL A 382 15.32 20.13 -11.48
C VAL A 382 15.27 21.65 -11.51
N LYS A 383 14.22 22.23 -10.92
CA LYS A 383 14.37 23.57 -10.37
C LYS A 383 15.40 23.45 -9.25
N HIS A 384 16.66 23.68 -9.59
CA HIS A 384 17.61 24.20 -8.64
C HIS A 384 17.06 25.57 -8.22
N GLU A 385 16.26 25.59 -7.17
CA GLU A 385 16.25 26.77 -6.30
C GLU A 385 17.66 26.83 -5.71
N GLU A 386 18.52 27.60 -6.38
CA GLU A 386 19.67 28.19 -5.71
C GLU A 386 19.13 28.82 -4.42
N LYS A 387 19.56 28.30 -3.28
CA LYS A 387 19.51 29.04 -2.02
C LYS A 387 20.27 30.32 -2.26
N GLN A 388 19.56 31.39 -2.61
CA GLN A 388 20.03 32.73 -2.37
C GLN A 388 20.24 32.83 -0.86
N GLU A 389 21.51 32.94 -0.46
CA GLU A 389 21.86 33.44 0.85
C GLU A 389 21.07 34.72 1.07
N ILE A 390 20.23 34.72 2.10
CA ILE A 390 19.59 35.92 2.62
C ILE A 390 20.72 36.78 3.20
N THR A 391 21.34 37.60 2.36
CA THR A 391 22.13 38.74 2.80
C THR A 391 21.13 39.76 3.29
N VAL A 392 20.98 39.82 4.62
CA VAL A 392 20.28 40.90 5.28
C VAL A 392 21.03 42.18 4.92
N ASN A 393 20.47 42.97 4.01
CA ASN A 393 20.97 44.31 3.69
C ASN A 393 20.82 45.18 4.94
N VAL A 394 21.88 45.23 5.74
CA VAL A 394 22.09 46.30 6.70
C VAL A 394 22.25 47.58 5.87
N LEU A 395 21.20 48.39 5.83
CA LEU A 395 21.24 49.71 5.19
C LEU A 395 22.32 50.54 5.88
N SER A 396 23.48 50.66 5.22
CA SER A 396 24.48 51.63 5.55
C SER A 396 23.88 53.02 5.33
N ALA A 397 23.85 53.80 6.41
CA ALA A 397 23.58 55.22 6.35
C ALA A 397 24.63 55.87 5.45
N ASN A 398 24.21 56.40 4.30
CA ASN A 398 24.77 57.58 3.61
C ASN A 398 24.23 57.64 2.17
N LEU A 399 23.16 58.40 1.93
CA LEU A 399 22.99 59.26 0.75
C LEU A 399 21.61 59.96 0.80
N VAL A 400 21.54 61.13 1.44
CA VAL A 400 20.48 62.10 1.16
C VAL A 400 21.15 63.45 0.90
N LYS A 401 21.29 63.80 -0.38
CA LYS A 401 21.46 65.19 -0.80
C LYS A 401 20.07 65.75 -1.08
N ARG A 402 19.57 66.61 -0.19
CA ARG A 402 18.53 67.60 -0.52
C ARG A 402 18.94 68.98 -0.03
N LYS A 403 18.51 69.95 -0.84
CA LYS A 403 18.95 71.32 -1.02
C LYS A 403 18.33 72.26 0.03
N GLU A 404 18.98 73.39 0.23
CA GLU A 404 18.81 74.46 1.23
C GLU A 404 17.38 74.99 1.48
N GLY A 405 17.12 75.45 2.71
CA GLY A 405 15.96 76.27 3.07
C GLY A 405 15.75 76.45 4.58
N THR A 406 16.39 77.49 5.14
CA THR A 406 16.12 78.21 6.42
C THR A 406 14.88 77.84 7.28
N LYS A 407 15.09 77.52 8.56
CA LYS A 407 14.75 78.34 9.77
C LYS A 407 14.87 77.52 11.06
N THR A 408 15.33 78.19 12.11
CA THR A 408 15.54 77.80 13.51
C THR A 408 14.30 77.27 14.24
N VAL A 409 14.48 76.36 15.22
CA VAL A 409 14.21 76.55 16.68
C VAL A 409 14.23 75.22 17.47
N ASN A 410 15.09 75.20 18.50
CA ASN A 410 15.09 74.59 19.85
C ASN A 410 14.76 73.10 20.11
N THR A 411 15.82 72.40 20.56
CA THR A 411 15.99 71.67 21.85
C THR A 411 14.80 70.97 22.51
N LEU A 412 15.02 69.71 22.92
CA LEU A 412 15.14 69.34 24.34
C LEU A 412 15.99 68.07 24.50
N THR A 413 17.00 68.19 25.38
CA THR A 413 17.94 67.17 25.85
C THR A 413 17.37 66.32 26.97
N ALA A 414 17.82 65.08 27.09
CA ALA A 414 18.03 64.43 28.40
C ALA A 414 19.22 63.45 28.33
N ASN A 415 20.36 63.87 28.89
CA ASN A 415 21.43 63.01 29.38
C ASN A 415 20.90 62.22 30.58
N SER A 416 21.21 60.94 30.77
CA SER A 416 22.31 60.41 31.60
C SER A 416 21.86 58.98 31.97
N ILE A 417 22.67 57.92 32.01
CA ILE A 417 23.76 57.64 32.94
C ILE A 417 24.62 56.50 32.33
N LYS A 418 25.93 56.59 32.55
CA LYS A 418 27.03 55.75 32.03
C LYS A 418 27.51 54.73 33.09
N ARG A 419 28.04 53.59 32.59
CA ARG A 419 29.21 52.80 33.07
C ARG A 419 29.09 52.03 34.42
N LYS A 420 29.83 50.93 34.69
CA LYS A 420 31.12 50.42 34.16
C LYS A 420 31.34 48.94 34.54
N GLU A 421 32.19 48.26 33.77
CA GLU A 421 32.85 46.96 34.02
C GLU A 421 34.07 47.05 34.96
N SER A 422 34.50 45.91 35.51
CA SER A 422 35.89 45.50 35.84
C SER A 422 35.89 44.04 36.36
N SER A 423 36.45 43.02 35.66
CA SER A 423 37.85 42.55 35.54
C SER A 423 38.35 41.57 36.65
N ASN A 424 38.67 40.35 36.20
CA ASN A 424 39.59 39.26 36.63
C ASN A 424 40.38 39.33 37.97
N ASP A 425 40.49 38.20 38.70
CA ASP A 425 41.66 37.28 38.66
C ASP A 425 41.59 36.04 39.62
N ALA A 426 42.00 34.88 39.07
CA ALA A 426 42.79 33.73 39.59
C ALA A 426 42.44 32.80 40.81
N VAL A 427 42.26 31.50 40.48
CA VAL A 427 42.95 30.25 40.96
C VAL A 427 42.71 29.66 42.38
N ALA A 428 42.12 28.44 42.44
CA ALA A 428 42.72 27.18 42.99
C ALA A 428 41.72 25.99 42.98
N VAL A 429 42.22 24.79 42.66
CA VAL A 429 41.58 23.46 42.42
C VAL A 429 42.05 22.51 43.57
N PRO A 430 41.32 21.47 44.08
CA PRO A 430 41.16 20.17 43.38
C PRO A 430 39.87 19.34 43.69
N SER A 431 39.18 18.79 42.68
CA SER A 431 39.26 17.42 42.11
C SER A 431 38.39 16.35 42.81
N GLU A 432 37.33 15.85 42.15
CA GLU A 432 37.26 14.49 41.57
C GLU A 432 35.85 14.15 41.01
N PRO A 433 35.74 13.27 39.98
CA PRO A 433 34.50 12.99 39.26
C PRO A 433 33.87 11.64 39.62
N ILE A 434 32.54 11.61 39.82
CA ILE A 434 31.78 10.37 40.03
C ILE A 434 31.60 9.64 38.69
N LYS A 435 32.25 8.48 38.56
CA LYS A 435 32.01 7.46 37.52
C LYS A 435 30.91 6.52 37.99
N GLN A 436 29.90 6.25 37.16
CA GLN A 436 29.03 5.08 37.30
C GLN A 436 29.43 4.00 36.28
N LYS A 437 29.69 2.79 36.79
CA LYS A 437 29.91 1.55 36.04
C LYS A 437 29.13 0.41 36.72
N PRO A 438 28.89 -0.72 36.02
CA PRO A 438 27.70 -1.56 36.12
C PRO A 438 27.84 -2.69 37.15
N LEU A 439 26.70 -3.28 37.53
CA LEU A 439 26.62 -4.47 38.38
C LEU A 439 26.37 -5.72 37.54
N SER A 440 27.20 -6.74 37.76
CA SER A 440 27.13 -8.08 37.18
C SER A 440 26.88 -9.15 38.26
N ALA A 441 25.93 -10.04 37.96
CA ALA A 441 26.00 -11.50 38.03
C ALA A 441 26.09 -12.30 39.37
N SER A 442 25.11 -13.22 39.48
CA SER A 442 25.22 -14.66 39.84
C SER A 442 25.11 -15.13 41.30
N THR A 443 24.15 -16.04 41.53
CA THR A 443 24.31 -17.17 42.47
C THR A 443 23.60 -18.41 41.93
N LYS A 444 24.36 -19.49 41.76
CA LYS A 444 23.95 -20.87 41.41
C LYS A 444 23.42 -21.61 42.65
N ARG A 445 22.49 -22.56 42.48
CA ARG A 445 22.35 -23.75 43.33
C ARG A 445 22.17 -25.00 42.47
N LYS A 446 22.78 -26.11 42.90
CA LYS A 446 22.96 -27.39 42.20
C LYS A 446 22.38 -28.54 43.06
N ILE A 447 21.49 -29.33 42.44
CA ILE A 447 21.23 -30.79 42.49
C ILE A 447 21.00 -31.49 43.84
N VAL A 448 19.88 -32.24 43.92
CA VAL A 448 19.81 -33.60 44.45
C VAL A 448 18.91 -34.44 43.51
N GLU A 449 19.42 -35.61 43.11
CA GLU A 449 18.74 -36.67 42.35
C GLU A 449 17.75 -37.45 43.22
N GLU A 450 16.65 -37.94 42.64
CA GLU A 450 16.13 -39.29 42.87
C GLU A 450 15.05 -39.64 41.82
N ASN A 451 15.33 -40.68 41.03
CA ASN A 451 14.38 -41.54 40.31
C ASN A 451 14.30 -42.85 41.14
N PRO A 452 13.34 -43.79 40.95
CA PRO A 452 12.52 -44.03 39.74
C PRO A 452 11.05 -44.43 40.00
N SER A 453 10.22 -44.46 38.95
CA SER A 453 9.52 -45.67 38.46
C SER A 453 8.42 -45.34 37.45
N GLN A 454 8.24 -46.29 36.55
CA GLN A 454 7.42 -46.27 35.34
C GLN A 454 5.93 -46.34 35.67
N GLU A 455 5.08 -45.71 34.85
CA GLU A 455 3.83 -46.32 34.39
C GLU A 455 3.32 -45.63 33.12
N ASN A 456 3.14 -46.44 32.08
CA ASN A 456 2.52 -46.11 30.79
C ASN A 456 1.01 -45.92 30.99
N ILE A 457 0.42 -44.83 30.49
CA ILE A 457 -1.02 -44.76 30.23
C ILE A 457 -1.29 -44.10 28.85
N ASP A 458 -2.04 -44.85 28.07
CA ASP A 458 -2.49 -44.72 26.68
C ASP A 458 -3.40 -43.49 26.42
N PRO A 459 -3.35 -42.81 25.25
CA PRO A 459 -4.20 -41.66 24.97
C PRO A 459 -5.47 -42.08 24.21
N CYS A 460 -6.48 -42.56 24.93
CA CYS A 460 -7.83 -42.72 24.39
C CYS A 460 -8.88 -42.64 25.50
N ASP A 461 -9.18 -41.43 25.99
CA ASP A 461 -10.48 -41.14 26.63
C ASP A 461 -10.60 -39.64 27.00
N ARG A 462 -11.10 -38.83 26.06
CA ARG A 462 -11.64 -37.51 26.39
C ARG A 462 -12.76 -37.09 25.44
N VAL A 463 -13.77 -37.95 25.32
CA VAL A 463 -15.08 -37.57 24.82
C VAL A 463 -16.11 -38.02 25.84
N LYS A 464 -17.03 -37.10 26.19
CA LYS A 464 -18.14 -37.20 27.17
C LYS A 464 -17.82 -36.67 28.56
N ARG A 465 -18.12 -35.38 28.76
CA ARG A 465 -18.89 -34.85 29.90
C ARG A 465 -19.05 -33.33 29.75
N ARG A 466 -20.17 -32.91 29.17
CA ARG A 466 -20.87 -31.64 29.46
C ARG A 466 -22.22 -31.64 28.74
N ALA A 467 -23.19 -32.30 29.37
CA ALA A 467 -24.61 -32.11 29.15
C ALA A 467 -25.32 -32.55 30.43
N LEU A 468 -25.51 -31.60 31.33
CA LEU A 468 -26.68 -31.45 32.20
C LEU A 468 -27.01 -29.97 32.20
#